data_AF-A0AAN7TF64-F1
#
_entry.id   AF-A0AAN7TF64-F1
#
_cell.length_a   1.000
_cell.length_b   1.000
_cell.length_c   1.000
_cell.angle_alpha   90.00
_cell.angle_beta   90.00
_cell.angle_gamma   90.00
#
_symmetry.space_group_name_H-M   'P 1'
#
loop_
_entity.id
_entity.type
_entity.pdbx_description
1 polymer ?
#
loop_
_entity_poly.entity_id
_entity_poly.type
_entity_poly.pdbx_seq_one_letter_code
_entity_poly.pdbx_strand_id
1 'polypeptide(L)'
;MESRSPSIACIGIIGRHNNPLHISLLPVTGQDGQPNQERNRLEYTFMLNSSLDIFEARMPSKTVGHDFGLLHALDEPIALYGWLTNTGVKLIIVVDMGGRTAQTAEAGKTAILGLRTSDLTPAFQALQTAYIRLLRNPFYVPDDHDPRTTKLRGSLEITSSRFIKEVERIGRTWYPGITAI
;
A
#
# COMPACT_ATOMS: atom_id res chain seq x y z
N MET A 1 -17.78 -22.29 -11.08
CA MET A 1 -17.35 -20.87 -11.14
C MET A 1 -16.31 -20.69 -10.07
N GLU A 2 -15.06 -20.43 -10.45
CA GLU A 2 -13.97 -20.21 -9.51
C GLU A 2 -14.18 -18.87 -8.79
N SER A 3 -14.23 -18.89 -7.46
CA SER A 3 -14.32 -17.67 -6.66
C SER A 3 -12.97 -16.95 -6.67
N ARG A 4 -12.95 -15.73 -7.18
CA ARG A 4 -11.79 -14.83 -7.05
C ARG A 4 -11.83 -14.13 -5.69
N SER A 5 -10.67 -13.70 -5.21
CA SER A 5 -10.50 -12.94 -3.97
C SER A 5 -9.63 -11.71 -4.22
N PRO A 6 -9.97 -10.56 -3.59
CA PRO A 6 -9.13 -9.38 -3.63
C PRO A 6 -7.70 -9.67 -3.17
N SER A 7 -6.74 -9.05 -3.85
CA SER A 7 -5.31 -9.15 -3.52
C SER A 7 -4.64 -7.78 -3.59
N ILE A 8 -3.60 -7.56 -2.79
CA ILE A 8 -2.82 -6.31 -2.87
C ILE A 8 -2.00 -6.33 -4.16
N ALA A 9 -2.18 -5.27 -4.95
CA ALA A 9 -1.48 -5.08 -6.21
C ALA A 9 -0.18 -4.29 -6.07
N CYS A 10 -0.24 -3.23 -5.28
CA CYS A 10 0.87 -2.34 -5.04
C CYS A 10 0.76 -1.72 -3.65
N ILE A 11 1.92 -1.51 -3.02
CA ILE A 11 2.03 -0.74 -1.78
C ILE A 11 2.92 0.48 -2.08
N GLY A 12 2.35 1.67 -1.93
CA GLY A 12 3.04 2.94 -2.05
C GLY A 12 3.25 3.59 -0.68
N ILE A 13 4.45 4.08 -0.45
CA ILE A 13 4.81 4.86 0.75
C ILE A 13 5.32 6.20 0.25
N ILE A 14 4.60 7.26 0.57
CA ILE A 14 4.88 8.62 0.09
C ILE A 14 5.23 9.50 1.30
N GLY A 15 6.30 10.26 1.16
CA GLY A 15 6.79 11.16 2.18
C GLY A 15 5.86 12.34 2.45
N ARG A 16 6.17 13.08 3.51
CA ARG A 16 5.46 14.30 3.92
C ARG A 16 5.39 15.36 2.82
N HIS A 17 6.40 15.44 1.95
CA HIS A 17 6.50 16.39 0.85
C HIS A 17 6.17 15.76 -0.51
N ASN A 18 5.30 14.73 -0.52
CA ASN A 18 4.76 14.11 -1.73
C ASN A 18 5.83 13.42 -2.61
N ASN A 19 6.99 13.10 -2.05
CA ASN A 19 8.02 12.32 -2.73
C ASN A 19 7.81 10.81 -2.48
N PRO A 20 7.97 9.95 -3.49
CA PRO A 20 7.89 8.51 -3.29
C PRO A 20 9.07 8.03 -2.44
N LEU A 21 8.77 7.42 -1.29
CA LEU A 21 9.76 6.78 -0.42
C LEU A 21 9.94 5.31 -0.79
N HIS A 22 8.86 4.61 -1.14
CA HIS A 22 8.92 3.23 -1.57
C HIS A 22 7.68 2.85 -2.40
N ILE A 23 7.89 2.09 -3.48
CA ILE A 23 6.81 1.50 -4.28
C ILE A 23 7.13 0.01 -4.44
N SER A 24 6.27 -0.83 -3.86
CA SER A 24 6.36 -2.28 -3.95
C SER A 24 5.25 -2.80 -4.85
N LEU A 25 5.61 -3.35 -6.01
CA LEU A 25 4.69 -4.02 -6.91
C LEU A 25 4.68 -5.49 -6.59
N LEU A 26 3.50 -6.02 -6.33
CA LEU A 26 3.31 -7.46 -6.17
C LEU A 26 2.95 -8.03 -7.55
N PRO A 27 3.43 -9.21 -7.94
CA PRO A 27 3.04 -9.81 -9.20
C PRO A 27 1.58 -10.29 -9.14
N VAL A 28 0.93 -10.39 -10.31
CA VAL A 28 -0.37 -11.06 -10.40
C VAL A 28 -0.13 -12.55 -10.18
N THR A 29 -0.70 -13.11 -9.11
CA THR A 29 -0.58 -14.54 -8.83
C THR A 29 -1.62 -15.28 -9.67
N GLY A 30 -1.17 -16.12 -10.59
CA GLY A 30 -2.03 -16.96 -11.42
C GLY A 30 -2.67 -18.10 -10.62
N GLN A 31 -3.51 -18.90 -11.29
CA GLN A 31 -4.25 -20.03 -10.69
C GLN A 31 -3.33 -21.05 -10.00
N ASP A 32 -2.09 -21.20 -10.47
CA ASP A 32 -1.10 -22.15 -9.95
C ASP A 32 -0.27 -21.63 -8.75
N GLY A 33 -0.59 -20.45 -8.23
CA GLY A 33 0.20 -19.80 -7.18
C GLY A 33 1.53 -19.21 -7.69
N GLN A 34 1.82 -19.31 -8.99
CA GLN A 34 2.99 -18.73 -9.61
C GLN A 34 2.72 -17.29 -10.10
N PRO A 35 3.73 -16.41 -10.06
CA PRO A 35 3.63 -15.06 -10.63
C PRO A 35 3.47 -15.19 -12.16
N ASN A 36 2.32 -14.75 -12.68
CA ASN A 36 1.96 -14.92 -14.09
C ASN A 36 2.34 -13.69 -14.93
N GLN A 37 2.34 -12.50 -14.32
CA GLN A 37 2.61 -11.25 -15.01
C GLN A 37 3.18 -10.17 -14.08
N GLU A 38 4.19 -9.45 -14.56
CA GLU A 38 4.71 -8.26 -13.90
C GLU A 38 3.78 -7.07 -14.14
N ARG A 39 3.55 -6.29 -13.09
CA ARG A 39 2.74 -5.07 -13.15
C ARG A 39 3.57 -3.90 -13.67
N ASN A 40 2.98 -3.04 -14.50
CA ASN A 40 3.68 -1.89 -15.07
C ASN A 40 3.95 -0.82 -13.99
N ARG A 41 5.24 -0.59 -13.66
CA ARG A 41 5.62 0.38 -12.64
C ARG A 41 5.15 1.79 -12.92
N LEU A 42 5.15 2.22 -14.19
CA LEU A 42 4.77 3.59 -14.55
C LEU A 42 3.28 3.85 -14.29
N GLU A 43 2.43 2.88 -14.64
CA GLU A 43 0.99 2.93 -14.42
C GLU A 43 0.66 3.06 -12.93
N TYR A 44 1.21 2.19 -12.08
CA TYR A 44 0.98 2.25 -10.64
C TYR A 44 1.58 3.51 -10.00
N THR A 45 2.71 4.00 -10.51
CA THR A 45 3.28 5.28 -10.06
C THR A 45 2.34 6.45 -10.40
N PHE A 46 1.72 6.43 -11.58
CA PHE A 46 0.73 7.43 -11.97
C PHE A 46 -0.51 7.38 -11.06
N MET A 47 -1.03 6.18 -10.77
CA MET A 47 -2.17 6.00 -9.85
C MET A 47 -1.86 6.52 -8.43
N LEU A 48 -0.67 6.20 -7.91
CA LEU A 48 -0.23 6.69 -6.59
C LEU A 48 -0.14 8.21 -6.56
N ASN A 49 0.43 8.84 -7.60
CA ASN A 49 0.53 10.30 -7.68
C ASN A 49 -0.85 10.96 -7.79
N SER A 50 -1.75 10.44 -8.61
CA SER A 50 -3.12 10.96 -8.73
C SER A 50 -3.89 10.89 -7.41
N SER A 51 -3.61 9.90 -6.55
CA SER A 51 -4.26 9.79 -5.25
C SER A 51 -3.89 10.92 -4.27
N LEU A 52 -2.80 11.65 -4.50
CA LEU A 52 -2.32 12.73 -3.62
C LEU A 52 -3.26 13.93 -3.60
N ASP A 53 -3.92 14.24 -4.71
CA ASP A 53 -4.90 15.32 -4.79
C ASP A 53 -6.09 15.06 -3.84
N ILE A 54 -6.46 13.78 -3.66
CA ILE A 54 -7.52 13.36 -2.75
C ILE A 54 -7.07 13.50 -1.29
N PHE A 55 -5.80 13.19 -1.00
CA PHE A 55 -5.24 13.47 0.33
C PHE A 55 -5.29 14.96 0.63
N GLU A 56 -4.89 15.82 -0.31
CA GLU A 56 -4.89 17.26 -0.14
C GLU A 56 -6.31 17.81 0.05
N ALA A 57 -7.27 17.38 -0.77
CA ALA A 57 -8.67 17.80 -0.67
C ALA A 57 -9.34 17.39 0.65
N ARG A 58 -8.98 16.21 1.20
CA ARG A 58 -9.56 15.67 2.44
C ARG A 58 -8.78 16.03 3.70
N MET A 59 -7.55 16.52 3.59
CA MET A 59 -6.69 16.89 4.73
C MET A 59 -7.35 17.88 5.70
N PRO A 60 -7.99 18.98 5.24
CA PRO A 60 -8.50 20.02 6.14
C PRO A 60 -9.64 19.55 7.04
N SER A 61 -10.37 18.50 6.63
CA SER A 61 -11.54 17.98 7.35
C SER A 61 -11.24 16.75 8.21
N LYS A 62 -10.00 16.24 8.20
CA LYS A 62 -9.56 15.06 8.95
C LYS A 62 -8.59 15.46 10.06
N THR A 63 -8.94 15.14 11.31
CA THR A 63 -8.03 15.29 12.46
C THR A 63 -6.87 14.26 12.42
N VAL A 64 -5.87 14.41 13.29
CA VAL A 64 -4.59 13.68 13.22
C VAL A 64 -4.79 12.17 13.44
N GLY A 65 -4.25 11.33 12.54
CA GLY A 65 -4.15 9.87 12.70
C GLY A 65 -5.27 9.04 12.06
N HIS A 66 -5.84 9.49 10.95
CA HIS A 66 -7.03 8.87 10.38
C HIS A 66 -6.77 8.08 9.11
N ASP A 67 -7.36 6.88 9.11
CA ASP A 67 -7.75 6.14 7.92
C ASP A 67 -8.42 7.09 6.90
N PHE A 68 -7.83 7.22 5.72
CA PHE A 68 -8.43 7.99 4.61
C PHE A 68 -9.45 7.15 3.84
N GLY A 69 -9.51 5.84 4.12
CA GLY A 69 -10.39 4.89 3.48
C GLY A 69 -10.11 4.77 1.99
N LEU A 70 -11.17 4.52 1.23
CA LEU A 70 -11.12 4.48 -0.23
C LEU A 70 -10.78 5.89 -0.77
N LEU A 71 -9.65 5.99 -1.46
CA LEU A 71 -9.22 7.19 -2.17
C LEU A 71 -9.89 7.22 -3.54
N HIS A 72 -9.66 6.18 -4.34
CA HIS A 72 -10.10 6.12 -5.72
C HIS A 72 -10.46 4.68 -6.13
N ALA A 73 -11.56 4.52 -6.87
CA ALA A 73 -11.91 3.27 -7.54
C ALA A 73 -11.72 3.51 -9.03
N LEU A 74 -10.66 2.94 -9.61
CA LEU A 74 -10.30 3.07 -11.03
C LEU A 74 -10.84 1.88 -11.80
N ASP A 75 -11.73 2.16 -12.75
CA ASP A 75 -12.11 1.31 -13.90
C ASP A 75 -12.36 -0.19 -13.64
N GLU A 76 -12.77 -0.59 -12.42
CA GLU A 76 -13.09 -1.98 -12.01
C GLU A 76 -12.16 -3.04 -12.66
N PRO A 77 -11.00 -3.34 -12.04
CA PRO A 77 -11.01 -3.94 -10.71
C PRO A 77 -10.06 -3.29 -9.68
N ILE A 78 -9.53 -2.09 -9.92
CA ILE A 78 -8.49 -1.49 -9.08
C ILE A 78 -9.08 -0.48 -8.08
N ALA A 79 -8.77 -0.65 -6.79
CA ALA A 79 -9.17 0.24 -5.71
C ALA A 79 -7.97 0.71 -4.90
N LEU A 80 -7.88 2.01 -4.63
CA LEU A 80 -6.80 2.63 -3.85
C LEU A 80 -7.32 3.00 -2.47
N TYR A 81 -6.62 2.55 -1.44
CA TYR A 81 -6.92 2.87 -0.05
C TYR A 81 -5.75 3.65 0.56
N GLY A 82 -6.08 4.63 1.42
CA GLY A 82 -5.11 5.55 1.98
C GLY A 82 -5.09 5.54 3.50
N TRP A 83 -3.91 5.71 4.06
CA TRP A 83 -3.69 5.94 5.48
C TRP A 83 -2.66 7.04 5.67
N LEU A 84 -2.98 8.03 6.52
CA LEU A 84 -2.06 9.13 6.83
C LEU A 84 -1.53 8.98 8.25
N THR A 85 -0.21 8.96 8.38
CA THR A 85 0.43 8.98 9.70
C THR A 85 0.45 10.41 10.27
N ASN A 86 0.58 10.52 11.59
CA ASN A 86 0.77 11.81 12.27
C ASN A 86 2.03 12.57 11.81
N THR A 87 3.02 11.88 11.23
CA THR A 87 4.24 12.50 10.67
C THR A 87 4.07 13.04 9.25
N GLY A 88 2.90 12.87 8.64
CA GLY A 88 2.60 13.30 7.26
C GLY A 88 3.00 12.29 6.18
N VAL A 89 3.57 11.14 6.56
CA VAL A 89 3.82 10.02 5.64
C VAL A 89 2.48 9.38 5.28
N LYS A 90 2.26 9.17 3.98
CA LYS A 90 1.07 8.58 3.39
C LYS A 90 1.37 7.15 2.99
N LEU A 91 0.58 6.21 3.51
CA LEU A 91 0.61 4.80 3.13
C LEU A 91 -0.57 4.57 2.19
N ILE A 92 -0.31 4.00 1.03
CA ILE A 92 -1.33 3.74 0.02
C ILE A 92 -1.26 2.26 -0.35
N ILE A 93 -2.39 1.57 -0.28
CA ILE A 93 -2.52 0.19 -0.70
C ILE A 93 -3.44 0.17 -1.91
N VAL A 94 -2.93 -0.33 -3.03
CA VAL A 94 -3.70 -0.58 -4.23
C VAL A 94 -4.14 -2.04 -4.20
N VAL A 95 -5.45 -2.27 -4.27
CA VAL A 95 -6.07 -3.60 -4.27
C VAL A 95 -6.63 -3.89 -5.64
N ASP A 96 -6.36 -5.09 -6.13
CA ASP A 96 -6.98 -5.68 -7.30
C ASP A 96 -8.09 -6.63 -6.85
N MET A 97 -9.33 -6.22 -7.10
CA MET A 97 -10.56 -6.94 -6.75
C MET A 97 -10.74 -8.20 -7.59
N GLY A 98 -10.15 -8.22 -8.79
CA GLY A 98 -10.15 -9.37 -9.70
C GLY A 98 -9.03 -10.36 -9.42
N GLY A 99 -8.34 -10.22 -8.28
CA GLY A 99 -7.05 -10.82 -7.93
C GLY A 99 -6.93 -12.34 -7.99
N ARG A 100 -6.61 -12.97 -6.86
CA ARG A 100 -6.18 -14.39 -6.79
C ARG A 100 -7.36 -15.33 -6.54
N THR A 101 -7.20 -16.61 -6.84
CA THR A 101 -8.16 -17.66 -6.45
C THR A 101 -8.42 -17.62 -4.94
N ALA A 102 -9.70 -17.59 -4.54
CA ALA A 102 -10.09 -17.47 -3.14
C ALA A 102 -9.66 -18.73 -2.37
N GLN A 103 -8.74 -18.56 -1.42
CA GLN A 103 -8.29 -19.65 -0.54
C GLN A 103 -9.33 -19.99 0.54
N THR A 104 -10.27 -19.08 0.81
CA THR A 104 -11.32 -19.24 1.82
C THR A 104 -12.68 -18.78 1.28
N ALA A 105 -13.75 -19.39 1.78
CA ALA A 105 -15.12 -19.07 1.37
C ALA A 105 -15.50 -17.60 1.65
N GLU A 106 -14.99 -17.04 2.75
CA GLU A 106 -15.20 -15.62 3.11
C GLU A 106 -14.50 -14.68 2.11
N ALA A 107 -13.25 -14.98 1.71
CA ALA A 107 -12.53 -14.18 0.72
C ALA A 107 -13.19 -14.21 -0.68
N GLY A 108 -13.87 -15.31 -1.02
CA GLY A 108 -14.66 -15.43 -2.24
C GLY A 108 -15.97 -14.63 -2.21
N LYS A 109 -16.59 -14.49 -1.03
CA LYS A 109 -17.76 -13.61 -0.83
C LYS A 109 -17.39 -12.14 -0.91
N THR A 110 -16.20 -11.75 -0.44
CA THR A 110 -15.73 -10.35 -0.51
C THR A 110 -15.58 -9.82 -1.94
N ALA A 111 -15.24 -10.68 -2.90
CA ALA A 111 -15.22 -10.28 -4.32
C ALA A 111 -16.62 -9.87 -4.83
N ILE A 112 -17.68 -10.41 -4.24
CA ILE A 112 -19.08 -10.14 -4.60
C ILE A 112 -19.67 -9.01 -3.76
N LEU A 113 -19.32 -8.93 -2.47
CA LEU A 113 -19.88 -7.96 -1.52
C LEU A 113 -19.10 -6.63 -1.45
N GLY A 114 -17.90 -6.57 -2.04
CA GLY A 114 -16.98 -5.43 -1.93
C GLY A 114 -16.08 -5.50 -0.69
N LEU A 115 -14.91 -4.87 -0.79
CA LEU A 115 -13.90 -4.84 0.26
C LEU A 115 -14.18 -3.71 1.25
N ARG A 116 -14.22 -4.03 2.55
CA ARG A 116 -14.42 -3.04 3.60
C ARG A 116 -13.08 -2.46 4.02
N THR A 117 -13.07 -1.18 4.40
CA THR A 117 -11.85 -0.53 4.91
C THR A 117 -11.28 -1.25 6.14
N SER A 118 -12.13 -1.85 6.97
CA SER A 118 -11.73 -2.66 8.13
C SER A 118 -10.83 -3.85 7.76
N ASP A 119 -11.00 -4.41 6.56
CA ASP A 119 -10.24 -5.57 6.11
C ASP A 119 -8.78 -5.21 5.79
N LEU A 120 -8.52 -3.92 5.50
CA LEU A 120 -7.19 -3.39 5.23
C LEU A 120 -6.50 -2.79 6.46
N THR A 121 -7.25 -2.56 7.55
CA THR A 121 -6.68 -2.01 8.79
C THR A 121 -5.49 -2.82 9.31
N PRO A 122 -5.50 -4.16 9.34
CA PRO A 122 -4.34 -4.95 9.77
C PRO A 122 -3.11 -4.76 8.88
N ALA A 123 -3.30 -4.61 7.56
CA ALA A 123 -2.21 -4.34 6.62
C ALA A 123 -1.60 -2.95 6.86
N PHE A 124 -2.43 -1.92 7.05
CA PHE A 124 -1.94 -0.57 7.36
C PHE A 124 -1.21 -0.52 8.71
N GLN A 125 -1.71 -1.20 9.73
CA GLN A 125 -1.05 -1.30 11.03
C GLN A 125 0.31 -2.03 10.93
N ALA A 126 0.39 -3.10 10.14
CA ALA A 126 1.63 -3.81 9.89
C ALA A 126 2.64 -2.93 9.13
N LEU A 127 2.20 -2.19 8.11
CA LEU A 127 3.04 -1.23 7.37
C LEU A 127 3.55 -0.10 8.26
N GLN A 128 2.68 0.48 9.08
CA GLN A 128 3.07 1.50 10.04
C GLN A 128 4.09 0.95 11.06
N THR A 129 3.88 -0.27 11.54
CA THR A 129 4.83 -0.95 12.44
C THR A 129 6.18 -1.20 11.77
N ALA A 130 6.19 -1.64 10.51
CA ALA A 130 7.41 -1.81 9.72
C ALA A 130 8.15 -0.48 9.53
N TYR A 131 7.43 0.61 9.26
CA TYR A 131 8.00 1.95 9.13
C TYR A 131 8.56 2.47 10.46
N ILE A 132 7.87 2.26 11.58
CA ILE A 132 8.37 2.60 12.92
C ILE A 132 9.65 1.81 13.23
N ARG A 133 9.73 0.51 12.87
CA ARG A 133 10.95 -0.29 13.03
C ARG A 133 12.10 0.25 12.20
N LEU A 134 11.84 0.78 11.00
CA LEU A 134 12.84 1.45 10.19
C LEU A 134 13.33 2.74 10.87
N LEU A 135 12.42 3.58 11.39
CA LEU A 135 12.78 4.79 12.13
C LEU A 135 13.58 4.51 13.41
N ARG A 136 13.36 3.36 14.03
CA ARG A 136 14.13 2.91 15.20
C ARG A 136 15.55 2.42 14.87
N ASN A 137 15.94 2.36 13.60
CA ASN A 137 17.30 2.04 13.21
C ASN A 137 18.20 3.29 13.37
N PRO A 138 19.25 3.25 14.21
CA PRO A 138 20.12 4.41 14.43
C PRO A 138 20.89 4.86 13.18
N PHE A 139 21.00 4.01 12.16
CA PHE A 139 21.64 4.35 10.88
C PHE A 139 20.68 4.86 9.82
N TYR A 140 19.38 4.93 10.11
CA TYR A 140 18.39 5.46 9.20
C TYR A 140 18.11 6.93 9.54
N VAL A 141 18.39 7.82 8.59
CA VAL A 141 18.15 9.26 8.73
C VAL A 141 16.94 9.62 7.84
N PRO A 142 15.78 9.97 8.42
CA PRO A 142 14.59 10.29 7.64
C PRO A 142 14.78 11.50 6.71
N ASP A 143 15.57 12.49 7.14
CA ASP A 143 15.78 13.75 6.42
C ASP A 143 16.58 13.60 5.12
N ASP A 144 17.32 12.49 4.95
CA ASP A 144 18.03 12.17 3.71
C ASP A 144 17.06 11.86 2.56
N HIS A 145 15.84 11.44 2.90
CA HIS A 145 14.78 11.07 1.96
C HIS A 145 13.78 12.21 1.72
N ASP A 146 14.00 13.39 2.30
CA ASP A 146 13.11 14.53 2.13
C ASP A 146 13.72 15.51 1.10
N PRO A 147 12.99 15.84 0.02
CA PRO A 147 13.51 16.69 -1.05
C PRO A 147 13.91 18.10 -0.60
N ARG A 148 13.40 18.58 0.55
CA ARG A 148 13.70 19.94 1.05
C ARG A 148 14.95 19.99 1.93
N THR A 149 15.32 18.88 2.56
CA THR A 149 16.42 18.82 3.54
C THR A 149 17.61 18.00 3.05
N THR A 150 17.39 17.13 2.07
CA THR A 150 18.42 16.21 1.58
C THR A 150 19.63 16.96 1.00
N LYS A 151 20.81 16.54 1.43
CA LYS A 151 22.09 16.96 0.84
C LYS A 151 22.57 15.97 -0.23
N LEU A 152 21.91 14.81 -0.32
CA LEU A 152 22.27 13.75 -1.24
C LEU A 152 21.76 14.09 -2.65
N ARG A 153 22.61 13.88 -3.65
CA ARG A 153 22.19 13.88 -5.06
C ARG A 153 21.92 12.44 -5.46
N GLY A 154 20.66 12.03 -5.44
CA GLY A 154 20.29 10.65 -5.75
C GLY A 154 18.81 10.35 -5.51
N SER A 155 18.46 9.06 -5.56
CA SER A 155 17.11 8.58 -5.26
C SER A 155 16.78 8.83 -3.78
N LEU A 156 15.58 9.36 -3.53
CA LEU A 156 15.04 9.55 -2.18
C LEU A 156 14.32 8.30 -1.66
N GLU A 157 14.44 7.17 -2.37
CA GLU A 157 13.82 5.92 -1.97
C GLU A 157 14.52 5.27 -0.77
N ILE A 158 13.74 4.57 0.05
CA ILE A 158 14.23 3.77 1.16
C ILE A 158 14.97 2.54 0.61
N THR A 159 16.25 2.41 0.97
CA THR A 159 17.14 1.34 0.48
C THR A 159 17.26 0.14 1.43
N SER A 160 16.63 0.20 2.62
CA SER A 160 16.72 -0.85 3.63
C SER A 160 16.10 -2.16 3.16
N SER A 161 16.94 -3.17 2.89
CA SER A 161 16.51 -4.49 2.41
C SER A 161 15.56 -5.19 3.38
N ARG A 162 15.76 -5.02 4.69
CA ARG A 162 14.87 -5.56 5.73
C ARG A 162 13.47 -4.96 5.64
N PHE A 163 13.39 -3.65 5.40
CA PHE A 163 12.12 -2.95 5.26
C PHE A 163 11.39 -3.38 3.98
N ILE A 164 12.09 -3.42 2.85
CA ILE A 164 11.53 -3.83 1.55
C ILE A 164 10.96 -5.25 1.64
N LYS A 165 11.70 -6.20 2.23
CA LYS A 165 11.23 -7.58 2.42
C LYS A 165 10.01 -7.66 3.33
N GLU A 166 9.93 -6.82 4.36
CA GLU A 166 8.78 -6.79 5.26
C GLU A 166 7.52 -6.23 4.58
N VAL A 167 7.66 -5.17 3.77
CA VAL A 167 6.55 -4.63 2.97
C VAL A 167 6.03 -5.68 1.99
N GLU A 168 6.94 -6.39 1.30
CA GLU A 168 6.57 -7.47 0.40
C GLU A 168 5.88 -8.63 1.14
N ARG A 169 6.38 -9.01 2.32
CA ARG A 169 5.75 -10.03 3.18
C ARG A 169 4.31 -9.63 3.52
N ILE A 170 4.09 -8.40 3.97
CA ILE A 170 2.75 -7.90 4.32
C ILE A 170 1.80 -7.98 3.10
N GLY A 171 2.27 -7.54 1.93
CA GLY A 171 1.51 -7.61 0.68
C GLY A 171 1.10 -9.03 0.28
N ARG A 172 2.00 -10.00 0.44
CA ARG A 172 1.77 -11.42 0.10
C ARG A 172 0.88 -12.12 1.14
N THR A 173 1.06 -11.81 2.42
CA THR A 173 0.34 -12.45 3.54
C THR A 173 -1.11 -11.96 3.65
N TRP A 174 -1.40 -10.71 3.29
CA TRP A 174 -2.75 -10.16 3.43
C TRP A 174 -3.80 -10.93 2.63
N TYR A 175 -4.97 -11.14 3.22
CA TYR A 175 -6.20 -11.61 2.57
C TYR A 175 -7.43 -11.00 3.25
N PRO A 176 -8.57 -10.86 2.57
CA PRO A 176 -9.78 -10.34 3.19
C PRO A 176 -10.22 -11.17 4.40
N GLY A 177 -10.48 -10.52 5.54
CA GLY A 177 -10.84 -11.18 6.79
C GLY A 177 -9.66 -11.61 7.68
N ILE A 178 -8.41 -11.34 7.27
CA ILE A 178 -7.25 -11.50 8.17
C ILE A 178 -7.37 -10.52 9.35
N THR A 179 -7.02 -10.97 10.56
CA THR A 179 -7.13 -10.13 11.78
C THR A 179 -5.79 -9.52 12.22
N ALA A 180 -4.65 -10.12 11.82
CA ALA A 180 -3.30 -9.64 12.14
C ALA A 180 -2.26 -10.19 11.14
N ILE A 181 -1.12 -9.47 10.95
CA ILE A 181 -0.03 -9.78 10.01
C ILE A 181 1.35 -9.66 10.68
#